data_AF-A0A536JR12-F1
#
_entry.id   AF-A0A536JR12-F1
#
_cell.length_a   1.000
_cell.length_b   1.000
_cell.length_c   1.000
_cell.angle_alpha   90.00
_cell.angle_beta   90.00
_cell.angle_gamma   90.00
#
_symmetry.space_group_name_H-M   'P 1'
#
loop_
_entity.id
_entity.type
_entity.pdbx_description
1 polymer ?
#
loop_
_entity_poly.entity_id
_entity_poly.type
_entity_poly.pdbx_seq_one_letter_code
_entity_poly.pdbx_strand_id
1 'polypeptide(L)'
;MTLRRVRALLVAGVLAIAACATSVAMQADAAPPGTPDFGPNVHIFKPSMDQAAIQADLNAIAVAQVHNEFGTRRDAVLFAPGTYGSAAHPLVFQVGYYTSVAGLGISPDDVHINGAIEVPNQCNTDGCFALTNFWRSLSNLTIDVHTSGAPALPATAPEDPGCVSSNDLYAVSQAAPIRRVAVNGLFFLFDYCGPKGFASGGFIADSQLGVVINATQQQWMTRNSSISVWTNAVWNQVFSGVSGAPQQSFPHPTYTTLATSALTREAPFLYTDSSGRYNVFVPAVQHNSSGTSWSSGPAPGTSIPIDKFLIAQPGDSVDNINKALGSGKNLILTPGVYHLADSIRVTRPDTVVLGLGFPTLIPTSGNAAMTTSSAKGLLLSGLLFQAGAVNSDVLLRLGGDGSQSDHDASDPSGLYDVFFRIGGAAVGKATTALIVNSD
;
A
#
# COMPACT_ATOMS: atom_id res chain seq x y z
N MET A 1 69.61 -48.17 -49.17
CA MET A 1 68.55 -49.21 -49.28
C MET A 1 67.24 -48.55 -48.86
N THR A 2 66.42 -48.09 -49.83
CA THR A 2 65.19 -48.78 -50.33
C THR A 2 64.13 -48.90 -49.22
N LEU A 3 62.87 -48.50 -49.34
CA LEU A 3 61.99 -48.33 -50.48
C LEU A 3 60.72 -47.58 -50.00
N ARG A 4 60.08 -46.81 -50.90
CA ARG A 4 58.71 -46.30 -50.78
C ARG A 4 57.70 -47.41 -50.47
N ARG A 5 56.62 -47.09 -49.73
CA ARG A 5 55.24 -47.52 -50.05
C ARG A 5 54.19 -46.63 -49.37
N VAL A 6 53.18 -46.31 -50.16
CA VAL A 6 52.00 -45.46 -49.91
C VAL A 6 50.78 -46.36 -49.63
N ARG A 7 49.77 -45.78 -48.97
CA ARG A 7 48.35 -46.18 -48.77
C ARG A 7 48.06 -46.68 -47.34
N ALA A 8 46.93 -46.37 -46.70
CA ALA A 8 45.87 -45.39 -46.86
C ALA A 8 44.94 -45.52 -45.62
N LEU A 9 44.21 -44.45 -45.30
CA LEU A 9 42.90 -44.43 -44.60
C LEU A 9 42.80 -44.96 -43.16
N LEU A 10 42.63 -44.02 -42.21
CA LEU A 10 41.52 -44.03 -41.26
C LEU A 10 41.32 -42.63 -40.65
N VAL A 11 40.04 -42.36 -40.38
CA VAL A 11 39.36 -41.08 -40.16
C VAL A 11 39.29 -40.71 -38.67
N ALA A 12 38.91 -39.44 -38.42
CA ALA A 12 38.40 -38.83 -37.19
C ALA A 12 39.48 -38.20 -36.29
N GLY A 13 39.48 -36.91 -35.97
CA GLY A 13 38.36 -35.97 -35.88
C GLY A 13 38.38 -35.38 -34.48
N VAL A 14 39.24 -34.36 -34.25
CA VAL A 14 39.28 -33.64 -32.97
C VAL A 14 38.41 -32.39 -33.12
N LEU A 15 37.20 -32.47 -32.58
CA LEU A 15 36.31 -31.32 -32.39
C LEU A 15 36.87 -30.43 -31.27
N ALA A 16 37.20 -29.18 -31.61
CA ALA A 16 37.32 -28.10 -30.64
C ALA A 16 35.91 -27.58 -30.35
N ILE A 17 35.38 -27.86 -29.15
CA ILE A 17 34.12 -27.28 -28.67
C ILE A 17 34.44 -25.89 -28.12
N ALA A 18 34.21 -24.87 -28.94
CA ALA A 18 34.09 -23.50 -28.45
C ALA A 18 32.68 -23.34 -27.85
N ALA A 19 32.60 -23.17 -26.54
CA ALA A 19 31.36 -22.88 -25.84
C ALA A 19 30.90 -21.46 -26.17
N CYS A 20 30.00 -21.31 -27.15
CA CYS A 20 29.21 -20.11 -27.32
C CYS A 20 28.14 -20.08 -26.22
N ALA A 21 28.40 -19.34 -25.14
CA ALA A 21 27.36 -18.95 -24.21
C ALA A 21 26.48 -17.89 -24.88
N THR A 22 25.35 -18.30 -25.47
CA THR A 22 24.30 -17.38 -25.89
C THR A 22 23.57 -16.90 -24.64
N SER A 23 23.88 -15.68 -24.21
CA SER A 23 23.04 -14.92 -23.28
C SER A 23 21.67 -14.73 -23.92
N VAL A 24 20.65 -15.44 -23.43
CA VAL A 24 19.26 -15.15 -23.76
C VAL A 24 18.92 -13.88 -23.00
N ALA A 25 19.08 -12.72 -23.65
CA ALA A 25 18.48 -11.49 -23.17
C ALA A 25 16.97 -11.68 -23.21
N MET A 26 16.32 -11.72 -22.05
CA MET A 26 14.87 -11.56 -21.96
C MET A 26 14.55 -10.20 -22.60
N GLN A 27 13.96 -10.24 -23.78
CA GLN A 27 13.41 -9.06 -24.43
C GLN A 27 12.22 -8.62 -23.57
N ALA A 28 12.38 -7.51 -22.84
CA ALA A 28 11.24 -6.83 -22.25
C ALA A 28 10.32 -6.45 -23.40
N ASP A 29 9.09 -6.98 -23.41
CA ASP A 29 8.07 -6.53 -24.35
C ASP A 29 7.95 -5.01 -24.21
N ALA A 30 8.12 -4.31 -25.34
CA ALA A 30 7.91 -2.87 -25.36
C ALA A 30 6.48 -2.58 -24.90
N ALA A 31 6.34 -1.75 -23.86
CA ALA A 31 5.04 -1.43 -23.31
C ALA A 31 4.13 -0.86 -24.42
N PRO A 32 2.86 -1.29 -24.53
CA PRO A 32 1.93 -0.74 -25.50
C PRO A 32 1.90 0.80 -25.42
N PRO A 33 1.82 1.51 -26.57
CA PRO A 33 1.68 2.97 -26.57
C PRO A 33 0.56 3.41 -25.63
N GLY A 34 0.87 4.28 -24.66
CA GLY A 34 -0.09 4.74 -23.65
C GLY A 34 0.00 4.03 -22.30
N THR A 35 0.94 3.10 -22.10
CA THR A 35 1.28 2.59 -20.76
C THR A 35 2.08 3.66 -20.00
N PRO A 36 1.58 4.17 -18.87
CA PRO A 36 2.30 5.17 -18.09
C PRO A 36 3.58 4.59 -17.48
N ASP A 37 4.63 5.41 -17.41
CA ASP A 37 5.84 5.07 -16.66
C ASP A 37 5.67 5.46 -15.18
N PHE A 38 5.52 4.44 -14.32
CA PHE A 38 5.44 4.60 -12.87
C PHE A 38 6.79 4.49 -12.16
N GLY A 39 7.89 4.40 -12.92
CA GLY A 39 9.23 4.21 -12.39
C GLY A 39 9.51 2.76 -11.93
N PRO A 40 10.76 2.49 -11.50
CA PRO A 40 11.24 1.13 -11.29
C PRO A 40 10.73 0.46 -10.00
N ASN A 41 10.15 1.23 -9.08
CA ASN A 41 9.71 0.75 -7.77
C ASN A 41 8.21 0.41 -7.74
N VAL A 42 7.54 0.45 -8.89
CA VAL A 42 6.16 0.01 -9.06
C VAL A 42 6.16 -1.33 -9.77
N HIS A 43 5.77 -2.37 -9.05
CA HIS A 43 5.77 -3.75 -9.48
C HIS A 43 4.35 -4.14 -9.89
N ILE A 44 4.09 -4.28 -11.19
CA ILE A 44 2.76 -4.59 -11.71
C ILE A 44 2.72 -6.05 -12.16
N PHE A 45 2.09 -6.89 -11.34
CA PHE A 45 1.86 -8.29 -11.66
C PHE A 45 0.60 -8.46 -12.51
N LYS A 46 0.66 -9.38 -13.47
CA LYS A 46 -0.47 -9.77 -14.32
C LYS A 46 -0.77 -11.26 -14.13
N PRO A 47 -2.03 -11.71 -14.27
CA PRO A 47 -2.38 -13.12 -14.07
C PRO A 47 -1.70 -14.07 -15.07
N SER A 48 -1.23 -13.54 -16.20
CA SER A 48 -0.49 -14.29 -17.21
C SER A 48 1.00 -14.51 -16.88
N MET A 49 1.53 -13.84 -15.85
CA MET A 49 2.91 -14.04 -15.41
C MET A 49 3.03 -15.39 -14.69
N ASP A 50 4.21 -16.01 -14.79
CA ASP A 50 4.49 -17.24 -14.06
C ASP A 50 4.41 -16.98 -12.54
N GLN A 51 3.62 -17.80 -11.84
CA GLN A 51 3.39 -17.63 -10.40
C GLN A 51 4.69 -17.73 -9.61
N ALA A 52 5.61 -18.62 -10.00
CA ALA A 52 6.88 -18.76 -9.28
C ALA A 52 7.75 -17.50 -9.42
N ALA A 53 7.70 -16.82 -10.57
CA ALA A 53 8.35 -15.53 -10.77
C ALA A 53 7.72 -14.43 -9.90
N ILE A 54 6.38 -14.33 -9.87
CA ILE A 54 5.66 -13.40 -8.98
C ILE A 54 6.07 -13.62 -7.52
N GLN A 55 6.04 -14.87 -7.06
CA GLN A 55 6.44 -15.23 -5.70
C GLN A 55 7.89 -14.86 -5.39
N ALA A 56 8.81 -15.06 -6.34
CA ALA A 56 10.22 -14.71 -6.17
C ALA A 56 10.43 -13.21 -6.03
N ASP A 57 9.74 -12.40 -6.85
CA ASP A 57 9.81 -10.95 -6.78
C ASP A 57 9.21 -10.41 -5.47
N LEU A 58 8.06 -10.93 -5.04
CA LEU A 58 7.44 -10.58 -3.75
C LEU A 58 8.36 -10.91 -2.58
N ASN A 59 8.99 -12.09 -2.59
CA ASN A 59 9.98 -12.47 -1.58
C ASN A 59 11.19 -11.54 -1.58
N ALA A 60 11.68 -11.12 -2.75
CA ALA A 60 12.82 -10.20 -2.85
C ALA A 60 12.48 -8.81 -2.30
N ILE A 61 11.25 -8.32 -2.54
CA ILE A 61 10.74 -7.07 -1.94
C ILE A 61 10.66 -7.21 -0.42
N ALA A 62 10.06 -8.30 0.07
CA ALA A 62 9.94 -8.57 1.51
C ALA A 62 11.32 -8.62 2.20
N VAL A 63 12.28 -9.37 1.64
CA VAL A 63 13.65 -9.45 2.16
C VAL A 63 14.29 -8.08 2.29
N ALA A 64 14.05 -7.18 1.33
CA ALA A 64 14.63 -5.84 1.37
C ALA A 64 13.93 -4.88 2.34
N GLN A 65 12.63 -5.07 2.58
CA GLN A 65 11.80 -4.08 3.29
C GLN A 65 11.41 -4.48 4.71
N VAL A 66 11.39 -5.76 5.06
CA VAL A 66 10.85 -6.24 6.34
C VAL A 66 11.60 -5.67 7.55
N HIS A 67 12.92 -5.52 7.47
CA HIS A 67 13.74 -4.91 8.54
C HIS A 67 14.16 -3.47 8.23
N ASN A 68 13.57 -2.84 7.20
CA ASN A 68 14.03 -1.56 6.67
C ASN A 68 13.27 -0.35 7.24
N GLU A 69 13.13 -0.28 8.57
CA GLU A 69 12.29 0.71 9.25
C GLU A 69 12.61 2.15 8.84
N PHE A 70 13.90 2.49 8.67
CA PHE A 70 14.35 3.86 8.39
C PHE A 70 15.08 4.01 7.04
N GLY A 71 15.05 3.00 6.17
CA GLY A 71 15.66 3.11 4.86
C GLY A 71 14.87 4.00 3.89
N THR A 72 15.48 4.22 2.74
CA THR A 72 14.95 5.09 1.67
C THR A 72 14.19 4.33 0.59
N ARG A 73 14.29 3.00 0.56
CA ARG A 73 13.57 2.16 -0.40
C ARG A 73 12.06 2.19 -0.12
N ARG A 74 11.28 2.25 -1.20
CA ARG A 74 9.83 2.38 -1.25
C ARG A 74 9.35 1.46 -2.38
N ASP A 75 8.27 0.73 -2.17
CA ASP A 75 7.75 -0.20 -3.18
C ASP A 75 6.21 -0.10 -3.26
N ALA A 76 5.68 -0.11 -4.47
CA ALA A 76 4.26 -0.36 -4.71
C ALA A 76 4.09 -1.68 -5.46
N VAL A 77 3.40 -2.63 -4.84
CA VAL A 77 3.03 -3.92 -5.41
C VAL A 77 1.59 -3.83 -5.90
N LEU A 78 1.39 -3.96 -7.21
CA LEU A 78 0.11 -3.78 -7.86
C LEU A 78 -0.27 -5.06 -8.62
N PHE A 79 -1.47 -5.57 -8.39
CA PHE A 79 -2.00 -6.74 -9.08
C PHE A 79 -3.05 -6.31 -10.10
N ALA A 80 -2.81 -6.56 -11.38
CA ALA A 80 -3.84 -6.36 -12.42
C ALA A 80 -5.05 -7.28 -12.18
N PRO A 81 -6.26 -6.93 -12.66
CA PRO A 81 -7.45 -7.77 -12.54
C PRO A 81 -7.20 -9.23 -12.94
N GLY A 82 -7.63 -10.16 -12.09
CA GLY A 82 -7.54 -11.60 -12.25
C GLY A 82 -7.20 -12.32 -10.95
N THR A 83 -6.81 -13.59 -11.08
CA THR A 83 -6.58 -14.49 -9.95
C THR A 83 -5.11 -14.89 -9.88
N TYR A 84 -4.55 -14.87 -8.67
CA TYR A 84 -3.17 -15.21 -8.38
C TYR A 84 -3.13 -16.31 -7.32
N GLY A 85 -2.23 -17.30 -7.49
CA GLY A 85 -2.21 -18.46 -6.61
C GLY A 85 -3.37 -19.44 -6.86
N SER A 86 -3.36 -20.54 -6.11
CA SER A 86 -4.46 -21.49 -6.01
C SER A 86 -4.46 -22.16 -4.64
N ALA A 87 -5.53 -22.85 -4.26
CA ALA A 87 -5.56 -23.62 -3.01
C ALA A 87 -4.43 -24.67 -2.90
N ALA A 88 -4.01 -25.25 -4.03
CA ALA A 88 -2.92 -26.24 -4.06
C ALA A 88 -1.53 -25.58 -4.03
N HIS A 89 -1.39 -24.41 -4.66
CA HIS A 89 -0.15 -23.64 -4.76
C HIS A 89 -0.47 -22.19 -4.39
N PRO A 90 -0.60 -21.88 -3.09
CA PRO A 90 -1.01 -20.55 -2.66
C PRO A 90 0.11 -19.53 -2.87
N LEU A 91 -0.27 -18.27 -3.08
CA LEU A 91 0.65 -17.14 -3.13
C LEU A 91 0.74 -16.52 -1.73
N VAL A 92 1.83 -16.79 -1.02
CA VAL A 92 2.01 -16.36 0.39
C VAL A 92 3.26 -15.52 0.49
N PHE A 93 3.13 -14.27 0.95
CA PHE A 93 4.27 -13.34 1.00
C PHE A 93 4.12 -12.33 2.13
N GLN A 94 5.25 -11.79 2.60
CA GLN A 94 5.24 -10.76 3.63
C GLN A 94 5.21 -9.35 3.06
N VAL A 95 4.64 -8.42 3.82
CA VAL A 95 4.69 -6.98 3.53
C VAL A 95 5.58 -6.29 4.55
N GLY A 96 6.72 -5.77 4.08
CA GLY A 96 7.67 -5.02 4.89
C GLY A 96 7.33 -3.54 5.04
N TYR A 97 8.27 -2.76 5.60
CA TYR A 97 8.13 -1.30 5.67
C TYR A 97 7.99 -0.68 4.27
N TYR A 98 7.35 0.47 4.20
CA TYR A 98 7.11 1.27 3.01
C TYR A 98 6.67 0.51 1.76
N THR A 99 5.85 -0.52 1.96
CA THR A 99 5.33 -1.35 0.87
C THR A 99 3.82 -1.18 0.84
N SER A 100 3.29 -0.67 -0.27
CA SER A 100 1.83 -0.69 -0.51
C SER A 100 1.49 -1.86 -1.42
N VAL A 101 0.53 -2.68 -1.04
CA VAL A 101 -0.02 -3.76 -1.87
C VAL A 101 -1.44 -3.39 -2.28
N ALA A 102 -1.74 -3.40 -3.57
CA ALA A 102 -3.07 -3.08 -4.06
C ALA A 102 -3.50 -3.88 -5.31
N GLY A 103 -4.80 -4.09 -5.46
CA GLY A 103 -5.39 -4.53 -6.73
C GLY A 103 -5.73 -3.35 -7.63
N LEU A 104 -5.58 -3.52 -8.95
CA LEU A 104 -5.92 -2.56 -10.00
C LEU A 104 -7.33 -2.79 -10.58
N GLY A 105 -8.20 -3.45 -9.81
CA GLY A 105 -9.63 -3.57 -10.10
C GLY A 105 -10.41 -2.29 -9.88
N ILE A 106 -11.60 -2.17 -10.47
CA ILE A 106 -12.56 -1.15 -10.02
C ILE A 106 -13.26 -1.62 -8.73
N SER A 107 -13.38 -2.93 -8.56
CA SER A 107 -13.87 -3.62 -7.35
C SER A 107 -12.77 -4.48 -6.73
N PRO A 108 -12.78 -4.72 -5.40
CA PRO A 108 -11.93 -5.72 -4.76
C PRO A 108 -12.10 -7.14 -5.33
N ASP A 109 -13.29 -7.47 -5.85
CA ASP A 109 -13.59 -8.76 -6.49
C ASP A 109 -12.91 -8.94 -7.86
N ASP A 110 -12.31 -7.90 -8.43
CA ASP A 110 -11.61 -8.03 -9.70
C ASP A 110 -10.21 -8.63 -9.51
N VAL A 111 -9.67 -8.66 -8.28
CA VAL A 111 -8.33 -9.14 -7.96
C VAL A 111 -8.40 -10.13 -6.81
N HIS A 112 -8.14 -11.41 -7.11
CA HIS A 112 -8.16 -12.49 -6.12
C HIS A 112 -6.75 -13.02 -5.85
N ILE A 113 -6.36 -13.03 -4.57
CA ILE A 113 -5.15 -13.68 -4.07
C ILE A 113 -5.58 -14.96 -3.34
N ASN A 114 -5.35 -16.12 -3.96
CA ASN A 114 -5.46 -17.40 -3.27
C ASN A 114 -4.17 -17.63 -2.49
N GLY A 115 -4.19 -17.28 -1.21
CA GLY A 115 -2.95 -17.01 -0.50
C GLY A 115 -3.14 -16.38 0.87
N ALA A 116 -2.06 -15.77 1.36
CA ALA A 116 -2.03 -14.94 2.56
C ALA A 116 -1.02 -13.79 2.36
N ILE A 117 -1.30 -12.64 2.97
CA ILE A 117 -0.45 -11.45 2.85
C ILE A 117 -0.02 -11.05 4.25
N GLU A 118 1.15 -11.54 4.65
CA GLU A 118 1.50 -11.65 6.05
C GLU A 118 2.29 -10.44 6.57
N VAL A 119 2.03 -10.07 7.81
CA VAL A 119 2.86 -9.16 8.60
C VAL A 119 3.09 -9.77 9.98
N PRO A 120 4.13 -10.60 10.15
CA PRO A 120 4.49 -11.18 11.45
C PRO A 120 5.17 -10.17 12.39
N ASN A 121 5.37 -10.56 13.65
CA ASN A 121 6.09 -9.75 14.63
C ASN A 121 7.54 -9.48 14.19
N GLN A 122 8.09 -8.37 14.66
CA GLN A 122 9.53 -8.09 14.61
C GLN A 122 10.16 -8.52 15.92
N CYS A 123 11.27 -9.27 15.85
CA CYS A 123 12.04 -9.65 17.02
C CYS A 123 13.31 -8.81 17.15
N ASN A 124 13.51 -8.23 18.33
CA ASN A 124 14.73 -7.53 18.71
C ASN A 124 15.17 -7.95 20.13
N THR A 125 16.11 -7.23 20.73
CA THR A 125 16.62 -7.52 22.08
C THR A 125 15.55 -7.45 23.17
N ASP A 126 14.48 -6.71 22.94
CA ASP A 126 13.44 -6.46 23.94
C ASP A 126 12.29 -7.49 23.83
N GLY A 127 12.26 -8.29 22.77
CA GLY A 127 11.27 -9.33 22.52
C GLY A 127 10.74 -9.31 21.09
N CYS A 128 9.67 -10.08 20.86
CA CYS A 128 8.99 -10.19 19.58
C CYS A 128 7.62 -9.54 19.66
N PHE A 129 7.44 -8.42 18.94
CA PHE A 129 6.23 -7.61 19.00
C PHE A 129 5.87 -7.03 17.63
N ALA A 130 4.62 -6.61 17.46
CA ALA A 130 4.16 -5.87 16.28
C ALA A 130 4.21 -4.34 16.49
N LEU A 131 4.77 -3.87 17.62
CA LEU A 131 4.76 -2.46 18.04
C LEU A 131 5.46 -1.51 17.06
N THR A 132 6.31 -2.03 16.17
CA THR A 132 7.01 -1.24 15.15
C THR A 132 6.61 -1.57 13.72
N ASN A 133 5.58 -2.42 13.50
CA ASN A 133 5.11 -2.76 12.15
C ASN A 133 4.29 -1.62 11.54
N PHE A 134 5.00 -0.58 11.10
CA PHE A 134 4.47 0.65 10.52
C PHE A 134 4.53 0.67 8.99
N TRP A 135 3.93 1.72 8.42
CA TRP A 135 4.12 2.20 7.05
C TRP A 135 3.99 1.11 5.98
N ARG A 136 2.84 0.45 5.92
CA ARG A 136 2.50 -0.55 4.89
C ARG A 136 1.01 -0.55 4.62
N SER A 137 0.52 -1.02 3.49
CA SER A 137 -0.93 -0.95 3.24
C SER A 137 -1.42 -2.11 2.40
N LEU A 138 -2.68 -2.49 2.63
CA LEU A 138 -3.44 -3.38 1.74
C LEU A 138 -4.63 -2.62 1.18
N SER A 139 -4.83 -2.69 -0.14
CA SER A 139 -6.06 -2.16 -0.70
C SER A 139 -6.63 -2.85 -1.94
N ASN A 140 -7.95 -2.75 -2.09
CA ASN A 140 -8.67 -3.02 -3.33
C ASN A 140 -8.43 -4.42 -3.92
N LEU A 141 -8.48 -5.46 -3.09
CA LEU A 141 -8.29 -6.86 -3.48
C LEU A 141 -9.06 -7.81 -2.57
N THR A 142 -9.22 -9.04 -3.02
CA THR A 142 -9.80 -10.16 -2.28
C THR A 142 -8.70 -11.16 -1.91
N ILE A 143 -8.67 -11.59 -0.66
CA ILE A 143 -7.79 -12.64 -0.14
C ILE A 143 -8.65 -13.87 0.12
N ASP A 144 -8.45 -14.90 -0.68
CA ASP A 144 -8.98 -16.24 -0.47
C ASP A 144 -7.96 -17.04 0.32
N VAL A 145 -8.18 -17.16 1.63
CA VAL A 145 -7.15 -17.59 2.57
C VAL A 145 -6.77 -19.06 2.33
N HIS A 146 -5.57 -19.23 1.77
CA HIS A 146 -4.93 -20.51 1.53
C HIS A 146 -3.45 -20.38 1.86
N THR A 147 -2.90 -21.34 2.60
CA THR A 147 -1.48 -21.32 2.97
C THR A 147 -0.85 -22.68 2.68
N SER A 148 0.47 -22.69 2.49
CA SER A 148 1.26 -23.91 2.29
C SER A 148 1.69 -24.57 3.62
N GLY A 149 1.33 -23.95 4.75
CA GLY A 149 1.79 -24.33 6.09
C GLY A 149 3.26 -23.98 6.37
N ALA A 150 3.94 -23.29 5.44
CA ALA A 150 5.27 -22.72 5.66
C ALA A 150 5.15 -21.21 5.88
N PRO A 151 5.99 -20.61 6.74
CA PRO A 151 5.99 -19.16 6.93
C PRO A 151 6.34 -18.43 5.64
N ALA A 152 5.71 -17.27 5.42
CA ALA A 152 6.15 -16.34 4.39
C ALA A 152 7.60 -15.90 4.65
N LEU A 153 8.35 -15.58 3.58
CA LEU A 153 9.73 -15.11 3.70
C LEU A 153 9.82 -13.58 3.75
N PRO A 154 10.84 -13.02 4.43
CA PRO A 154 11.83 -13.69 5.28
C PRO A 154 11.28 -14.03 6.67
N ALA A 155 11.76 -15.09 7.33
CA ALA A 155 11.37 -15.36 8.72
C ALA A 155 11.78 -14.20 9.64
N THR A 156 10.82 -13.60 10.35
CA THR A 156 11.05 -12.42 11.21
C THR A 156 11.04 -12.73 12.70
N ALA A 157 10.41 -13.84 13.07
CA ALA A 157 10.26 -14.32 14.43
C ALA A 157 10.36 -15.85 14.47
N PRO A 158 10.87 -16.44 15.56
CA PRO A 158 10.71 -17.87 15.79
C PRO A 158 9.22 -18.22 15.86
N GLU A 159 8.79 -19.25 15.14
CA GLU A 159 7.43 -19.78 15.26
C GLU A 159 7.30 -20.65 16.52
N ASP A 160 6.17 -20.52 17.21
CA ASP A 160 5.74 -21.37 18.31
C ASP A 160 5.66 -22.82 17.82
N PRO A 161 6.16 -23.81 18.60
CA PRO A 161 6.07 -25.21 18.24
C PRO A 161 4.62 -25.63 17.97
N GLY A 162 4.35 -26.08 16.74
CA GLY A 162 3.03 -26.52 16.32
C GLY A 162 2.18 -25.44 15.64
N CYS A 163 2.73 -24.26 15.32
CA CYS A 163 2.03 -23.41 14.34
C CYS A 163 1.94 -24.14 13.01
N VAL A 164 0.74 -24.12 12.44
CA VAL A 164 0.44 -24.72 11.13
C VAL A 164 0.33 -23.66 10.03
N SER A 165 0.57 -22.38 10.38
CA SER A 165 0.53 -21.20 9.51
C SER A 165 -0.64 -21.28 8.53
N SER A 166 -1.87 -21.46 9.05
CA SER A 166 -3.07 -21.86 8.30
C SER A 166 -4.03 -20.72 7.94
N ASN A 167 -3.74 -19.51 8.40
CA ASN A 167 -4.58 -18.33 8.23
C ASN A 167 -3.73 -17.09 7.97
N ASP A 168 -4.36 -16.09 7.36
CA ASP A 168 -3.74 -14.80 7.12
C ASP A 168 -3.55 -14.03 8.43
N LEU A 169 -2.36 -13.42 8.59
CA LEU A 169 -1.97 -12.66 9.76
C LEU A 169 -1.40 -11.30 9.35
N TYR A 170 -1.98 -10.24 9.88
CA TYR A 170 -1.59 -8.87 9.58
C TYR A 170 -1.35 -8.11 10.89
N ALA A 171 -0.29 -8.50 11.61
CA ALA A 171 0.08 -7.96 12.91
C ALA A 171 0.76 -6.58 12.76
N VAL A 172 -0.05 -5.53 12.67
CA VAL A 172 0.44 -4.16 12.44
C VAL A 172 0.23 -3.22 13.62
N SER A 173 0.94 -2.09 13.57
CA SER A 173 0.69 -0.94 14.44
C SER A 173 0.21 0.27 13.63
N GLN A 174 0.59 1.51 13.98
CA GLN A 174 0.09 2.71 13.31
C GLN A 174 0.57 2.83 11.85
N ALA A 175 -0.13 3.67 11.07
CA ALA A 175 0.18 3.93 9.67
C ALA A 175 0.20 2.67 8.78
N ALA A 176 -0.69 1.73 9.08
CA ALA A 176 -0.85 0.48 8.35
C ALA A 176 -2.30 0.22 7.87
N PRO A 177 -2.86 1.05 6.97
CA PRO A 177 -4.27 1.00 6.59
C PRO A 177 -4.63 -0.26 5.78
N ILE A 178 -5.84 -0.77 6.02
CA ILE A 178 -6.51 -1.78 5.21
C ILE A 178 -7.78 -1.15 4.63
N ARG A 179 -7.89 -1.07 3.30
CA ARG A 179 -9.01 -0.39 2.62
C ARG A 179 -9.56 -1.21 1.46
N ARG A 180 -10.88 -1.35 1.31
CA ARG A 180 -11.42 -2.07 0.14
C ARG A 180 -10.86 -3.50 0.04
N VAL A 181 -10.76 -4.20 1.15
CA VAL A 181 -10.27 -5.58 1.16
C VAL A 181 -11.40 -6.54 1.51
N ALA A 182 -11.50 -7.63 0.76
CA ALA A 182 -12.30 -8.78 1.16
C ALA A 182 -11.36 -9.87 1.69
N VAL A 183 -11.68 -10.46 2.85
CA VAL A 183 -10.91 -11.61 3.39
C VAL A 183 -11.86 -12.79 3.60
N ASN A 184 -11.71 -13.79 2.75
CA ASN A 184 -12.44 -15.05 2.79
C ASN A 184 -11.63 -16.06 3.62
N GLY A 185 -11.71 -15.90 4.95
CA GLY A 185 -11.01 -16.74 5.92
C GLY A 185 -10.99 -16.11 7.32
N LEU A 186 -10.22 -16.70 8.23
CA LEU A 186 -9.90 -16.04 9.49
C LEU A 186 -8.82 -14.98 9.24
N PHE A 187 -9.02 -13.79 9.80
CA PHE A 187 -8.08 -12.68 9.64
C PHE A 187 -7.51 -12.27 11.01
N PHE A 188 -6.23 -12.56 11.22
CA PHE A 188 -5.57 -12.31 12.50
C PHE A 188 -4.90 -10.94 12.51
N LEU A 189 -5.22 -10.10 13.48
CA LEU A 189 -4.58 -8.78 13.64
C LEU A 189 -3.38 -8.82 14.59
N PHE A 190 -2.92 -10.02 14.93
CA PHE A 190 -1.74 -10.28 15.76
C PHE A 190 -1.01 -11.49 15.21
N ASP A 191 0.26 -11.64 15.60
CA ASP A 191 1.05 -12.80 15.22
C ASP A 191 0.67 -14.00 16.09
N TYR A 192 -0.11 -14.92 15.51
CA TYR A 192 -0.52 -16.14 16.18
C TYR A 192 0.47 -17.30 15.98
N CYS A 193 1.47 -17.15 15.11
CA CYS A 193 2.54 -18.13 14.95
C CYS A 193 3.77 -17.78 15.78
N GLY A 194 4.09 -16.50 16.00
CA GLY A 194 5.18 -16.07 16.88
C GLY A 194 4.75 -15.91 18.35
N PRO A 195 5.68 -15.51 19.23
CA PRO A 195 5.37 -15.16 20.60
C PRO A 195 4.24 -14.13 20.66
N LYS A 196 3.28 -14.33 21.57
CA LYS A 196 2.08 -13.49 21.68
C LYS A 196 2.42 -12.13 22.26
N GLY A 197 2.83 -11.23 21.37
CA GLY A 197 3.33 -9.90 21.68
C GLY A 197 2.28 -8.80 21.62
N PHE A 198 2.67 -7.62 22.08
CA PHE A 198 1.89 -6.41 21.95
C PHE A 198 1.79 -5.95 20.50
N ALA A 199 0.62 -5.41 20.16
CA ALA A 199 0.33 -4.77 18.88
C ALA A 199 -0.51 -3.50 19.12
N SER A 200 -0.29 -2.46 18.31
CA SER A 200 -0.87 -1.12 18.53
C SER A 200 -1.44 -0.53 17.24
N GLY A 201 -2.22 -1.34 16.52
CA GLY A 201 -2.99 -0.95 15.35
C GLY A 201 -4.19 -0.08 15.72
N GLY A 202 -5.14 0.15 14.84
CA GLY A 202 -5.10 -0.11 13.40
C GLY A 202 -6.31 0.56 12.75
N PHE A 203 -6.35 0.53 11.42
CA PHE A 203 -7.42 1.18 10.65
C PHE A 203 -7.92 0.27 9.53
N ILE A 204 -9.20 -0.07 9.57
CA ILE A 204 -9.91 -0.79 8.50
C ILE A 204 -11.02 0.11 7.96
N ALA A 205 -11.13 0.23 6.64
CA ALA A 205 -12.25 0.90 5.99
C ALA A 205 -12.75 0.16 4.76
N ASP A 206 -14.04 0.31 4.45
CA ASP A 206 -14.62 -0.15 3.20
C ASP A 206 -14.37 -1.63 2.89
N SER A 207 -14.32 -2.49 3.91
CA SER A 207 -13.83 -3.87 3.78
C SER A 207 -14.88 -4.91 4.19
N GLN A 208 -14.80 -6.10 3.60
CA GLN A 208 -15.66 -7.25 3.94
C GLN A 208 -14.81 -8.36 4.55
N LEU A 209 -15.00 -8.62 5.83
CA LEU A 209 -14.15 -9.53 6.60
C LEU A 209 -15.01 -10.64 7.20
N GLY A 210 -14.48 -11.86 7.21
CA GLY A 210 -15.06 -12.99 7.93
C GLY A 210 -14.93 -12.80 9.45
N VAL A 211 -14.19 -13.71 10.08
CA VAL A 211 -13.90 -13.64 11.52
C VAL A 211 -12.59 -12.88 11.70
N VAL A 212 -12.63 -11.77 12.42
CA VAL A 212 -11.46 -10.96 12.75
C VAL A 212 -10.99 -11.27 14.17
N ILE A 213 -9.78 -11.79 14.28
CA ILE A 213 -9.14 -12.13 15.56
C ILE A 213 -8.29 -10.95 16.02
N ASN A 214 -8.83 -10.14 16.94
CA ASN A 214 -8.17 -8.95 17.48
C ASN A 214 -7.04 -9.28 18.48
N ALA A 215 -7.30 -10.24 19.38
CA ALA A 215 -6.41 -10.73 20.42
C ALA A 215 -5.67 -9.61 21.20
N THR A 216 -4.37 -9.46 20.98
CA THR A 216 -3.48 -8.56 21.75
C THR A 216 -3.45 -7.12 21.26
N GLN A 217 -4.20 -6.79 20.20
CA GLN A 217 -4.31 -5.43 19.68
C GLN A 217 -4.92 -4.49 20.72
N GLN A 218 -4.14 -3.46 21.08
CA GLN A 218 -4.48 -2.48 22.09
C GLN A 218 -5.74 -1.68 21.72
N GLN A 219 -5.80 -1.18 20.49
CA GLN A 219 -6.92 -0.41 19.97
C GLN A 219 -7.14 -0.69 18.48
N TRP A 220 -8.31 -0.31 17.95
CA TRP A 220 -8.58 -0.33 16.51
C TRP A 220 -9.73 0.61 16.12
N MET A 221 -9.70 1.14 14.90
CA MET A 221 -10.82 1.84 14.27
C MET A 221 -11.23 1.13 12.98
N THR A 222 -12.49 0.70 12.92
CA THR A 222 -13.09 0.09 11.73
C THR A 222 -14.27 0.94 11.28
N ARG A 223 -14.34 1.31 10.01
CA ARG A 223 -15.50 2.00 9.47
C ARG A 223 -16.03 1.41 8.17
N ASN A 224 -17.32 1.60 7.89
CA ASN A 224 -17.93 1.30 6.58
C ASN A 224 -17.59 -0.09 6.08
N SER A 225 -17.70 -1.08 6.94
CA SER A 225 -17.23 -2.45 6.66
C SER A 225 -18.32 -3.45 7.01
N SER A 226 -18.16 -4.68 6.55
CA SER A 226 -18.95 -5.81 7.04
C SER A 226 -18.00 -6.79 7.71
N ILE A 227 -18.33 -7.22 8.93
CA ILE A 227 -17.56 -8.19 9.71
C ILE A 227 -18.52 -9.28 10.18
N SER A 228 -18.12 -10.55 10.08
CA SER A 228 -18.93 -11.65 10.63
C SER A 228 -18.79 -11.75 12.14
N VAL A 229 -17.55 -11.71 12.65
CA VAL A 229 -17.23 -11.75 14.08
C VAL A 229 -16.02 -10.88 14.38
N TRP A 230 -16.06 -10.16 15.50
CA TRP A 230 -14.89 -9.52 16.11
C TRP A 230 -14.64 -10.13 17.50
N THR A 231 -13.46 -10.72 17.73
CA THR A 231 -13.28 -11.62 18.88
C THR A 231 -13.29 -10.96 20.26
N ASN A 232 -12.62 -9.82 20.43
CA ASN A 232 -12.41 -9.22 21.75
C ASN A 232 -12.02 -7.74 21.67
N ALA A 233 -12.05 -7.07 22.82
CA ALA A 233 -11.49 -5.72 23.01
C ALA A 233 -10.40 -5.72 24.08
N VAL A 234 -9.41 -4.84 23.90
CA VAL A 234 -8.35 -4.58 24.90
C VAL A 234 -8.60 -3.21 25.54
N TRP A 235 -8.18 -2.11 24.91
CA TRP A 235 -8.33 -0.77 25.48
C TRP A 235 -9.40 0.09 24.79
N ASN A 236 -9.42 0.14 23.46
CA ASN A 236 -10.39 0.96 22.72
C ASN A 236 -10.67 0.41 21.33
N GLN A 237 -11.86 -0.14 21.11
CA GLN A 237 -12.26 -0.72 19.83
C GLN A 237 -13.44 0.05 19.26
N VAL A 238 -13.21 0.80 18.19
CA VAL A 238 -14.18 1.73 17.62
C VAL A 238 -14.71 1.23 16.29
N PHE A 239 -16.04 1.22 16.15
CA PHE A 239 -16.75 0.84 14.94
C PHE A 239 -17.70 1.96 14.52
N SER A 240 -17.66 2.33 13.24
CA SER A 240 -18.56 3.36 12.68
C SER A 240 -19.13 2.90 11.34
N GLY A 241 -20.44 2.68 11.26
CA GLY A 241 -21.06 2.18 10.03
C GLY A 241 -20.59 0.77 9.66
N VAL A 242 -20.38 -0.09 10.66
CA VAL A 242 -19.91 -1.47 10.44
C VAL A 242 -21.05 -2.45 10.65
N SER A 243 -21.42 -3.15 9.58
CA SER A 243 -22.38 -4.26 9.65
C SER A 243 -21.73 -5.44 10.38
N GLY A 244 -22.40 -5.97 11.40
CA GLY A 244 -21.92 -7.08 12.22
C GLY A 244 -20.92 -6.69 13.32
N ALA A 245 -20.70 -5.39 13.56
CA ALA A 245 -19.90 -4.94 14.71
C ALA A 245 -20.54 -5.33 16.06
N PRO A 246 -19.72 -5.54 17.11
CA PRO A 246 -20.22 -5.69 18.48
C PRO A 246 -21.08 -4.50 18.91
N GLN A 247 -22.10 -4.74 19.74
CA GLN A 247 -22.92 -3.65 20.28
C GLN A 247 -22.09 -2.71 21.17
N GLN A 248 -22.47 -1.43 21.17
CA GLN A 248 -21.94 -0.42 22.08
C GLN A 248 -21.97 -0.94 23.53
N SER A 249 -20.82 -0.96 24.19
CA SER A 249 -20.70 -1.52 25.55
C SER A 249 -19.59 -0.90 26.41
N PHE A 250 -18.91 0.14 25.91
CA PHE A 250 -17.96 0.90 26.72
C PHE A 250 -18.62 1.38 28.05
N PRO A 251 -17.96 1.20 29.21
CA PRO A 251 -16.55 0.85 29.38
C PRO A 251 -16.20 -0.65 29.36
N HIS A 252 -17.14 -1.58 29.49
CA HIS A 252 -16.82 -3.02 29.59
C HIS A 252 -17.83 -3.92 28.86
N PRO A 253 -17.41 -4.61 27.77
CA PRO A 253 -16.12 -4.48 27.07
C PRO A 253 -15.94 -3.10 26.42
N THR A 254 -14.70 -2.75 26.04
CA THR A 254 -14.31 -1.42 25.54
C THR A 254 -14.69 -1.17 24.07
N TYR A 255 -15.93 -1.51 23.69
CA TYR A 255 -16.49 -1.26 22.35
C TYR A 255 -17.23 0.08 22.28
N THR A 256 -16.80 0.93 21.35
CA THR A 256 -17.53 2.12 20.91
C THR A 256 -18.11 1.88 19.52
N THR A 257 -19.43 1.79 19.38
CA THR A 257 -20.09 1.38 18.14
C THR A 257 -21.16 2.38 17.72
N LEU A 258 -20.97 2.97 16.53
CA LEU A 258 -21.92 3.84 15.86
C LEU A 258 -22.53 3.10 14.67
N ALA A 259 -23.86 3.18 14.54
CA ALA A 259 -24.60 2.48 13.48
C ALA A 259 -24.22 2.96 12.06
N THR A 260 -23.82 4.22 11.92
CA THR A 260 -23.46 4.87 10.66
C THR A 260 -22.24 5.77 10.84
N SER A 261 -21.49 5.98 9.76
CA SER A 261 -20.51 7.05 9.65
C SER A 261 -21.20 8.27 9.04
N ALA A 262 -21.21 9.39 9.77
CA ALA A 262 -22.00 10.58 9.44
C ALA A 262 -21.67 11.17 8.06
N LEU A 263 -20.37 11.29 7.75
CA LEU A 263 -19.85 11.76 6.46
C LEU A 263 -18.59 10.97 6.15
N THR A 264 -18.55 10.32 4.99
CA THR A 264 -17.36 9.62 4.51
C THR A 264 -17.17 9.85 3.03
N ARG A 265 -15.93 9.70 2.58
CA ARG A 265 -15.57 9.55 1.19
C ARG A 265 -14.40 8.57 1.18
N GLU A 266 -14.46 7.53 0.36
CA GLU A 266 -13.37 6.57 0.31
C GLU A 266 -12.15 7.15 -0.41
N ALA A 267 -10.97 6.62 -0.07
CA ALA A 267 -9.71 7.11 -0.63
C ALA A 267 -9.68 6.89 -2.16
N PRO A 268 -9.15 7.85 -2.95
CA PRO A 268 -8.94 7.64 -4.37
C PRO A 268 -7.89 6.55 -4.61
N PHE A 269 -8.06 5.76 -5.69
CA PHE A 269 -7.16 4.65 -6.00
C PHE A 269 -6.93 4.49 -7.51
N LEU A 270 -5.74 3.98 -7.84
CA LEU A 270 -5.37 3.64 -9.22
C LEU A 270 -6.01 2.31 -9.61
N TYR A 271 -6.56 2.23 -10.83
CA TYR A 271 -7.10 1.00 -11.39
C TYR A 271 -6.94 0.95 -12.91
N THR A 272 -7.17 -0.23 -13.50
CA THR A 272 -7.24 -0.44 -14.95
C THR A 272 -8.67 -0.73 -15.38
N ASP A 273 -9.15 -0.04 -16.42
CA ASP A 273 -10.46 -0.33 -17.02
C ASP A 273 -10.45 -1.64 -17.85
N SER A 274 -11.62 -2.06 -18.34
CA SER A 274 -11.76 -3.26 -19.16
C SER A 274 -11.00 -3.22 -20.50
N SER A 275 -10.53 -2.03 -20.92
CA SER A 275 -9.67 -1.85 -22.09
C SER A 275 -8.18 -1.83 -21.73
N GLY A 276 -7.83 -2.06 -20.45
CA GLY A 276 -6.46 -2.03 -19.94
C GLY A 276 -5.89 -0.62 -19.71
N ARG A 277 -6.73 0.42 -19.74
CA ARG A 277 -6.25 1.81 -19.54
C ARG A 277 -6.24 2.15 -18.05
N TYR A 278 -5.18 2.82 -17.62
CA TYR A 278 -5.07 3.31 -16.25
C TYR A 278 -5.98 4.52 -16.02
N ASN A 279 -6.60 4.53 -14.85
CA ASN A 279 -7.46 5.59 -14.35
C ASN A 279 -7.27 5.71 -12.84
N VAL A 280 -7.58 6.88 -12.29
CA VAL A 280 -7.76 7.03 -10.83
C VAL A 280 -9.25 7.14 -10.56
N PHE A 281 -9.79 6.22 -9.78
CA PHE A 281 -11.16 6.31 -9.30
C PHE A 281 -11.24 7.24 -8.10
N VAL A 282 -12.22 8.12 -8.11
CA VAL A 282 -12.52 9.09 -7.06
C VAL A 282 -13.89 8.76 -6.50
N PRO A 283 -13.96 8.06 -5.35
CA PRO A 283 -15.22 7.75 -4.69
C PRO A 283 -16.02 9.02 -4.35
N ALA A 284 -17.34 8.92 -4.45
CA ALA A 284 -18.27 9.98 -4.09
C ALA A 284 -18.41 10.11 -2.56
N VAL A 285 -18.75 11.31 -2.10
CA VAL A 285 -19.12 11.57 -0.69
C VAL A 285 -20.40 10.81 -0.35
N GLN A 286 -20.44 10.22 0.84
CA GLN A 286 -21.54 9.46 1.40
C GLN A 286 -21.92 10.03 2.77
N HIS A 287 -23.22 10.11 3.04
CA HIS A 287 -23.76 10.54 4.33
C HIS A 287 -24.43 9.37 5.04
N ASN A 288 -24.27 9.30 6.36
CA ASN A 288 -24.87 8.25 7.20
C ASN A 288 -24.60 6.85 6.66
N SER A 289 -23.41 6.67 6.11
CA SER A 289 -22.98 5.47 5.40
C SER A 289 -22.75 4.30 6.35
N SER A 290 -23.06 3.08 5.89
CA SER A 290 -22.83 1.84 6.63
C SER A 290 -22.57 0.70 5.66
N GLY A 291 -21.72 -0.25 6.05
CA GLY A 291 -21.22 -1.29 5.15
C GLY A 291 -20.28 -0.75 4.08
N THR A 292 -19.86 -1.66 3.19
CA THR A 292 -18.94 -1.38 2.09
C THR A 292 -19.63 -0.64 0.95
N SER A 293 -18.90 0.22 0.25
CA SER A 293 -19.36 0.96 -0.93
C SER A 293 -19.50 0.10 -2.18
N TRP A 294 -18.93 -1.12 -2.21
CA TRP A 294 -18.73 -1.92 -3.43
C TRP A 294 -19.45 -3.27 -3.47
N SER A 295 -19.91 -3.82 -2.33
CA SER A 295 -20.52 -5.16 -2.31
C SER A 295 -21.94 -5.22 -2.89
N SER A 296 -22.63 -4.08 -2.97
CA SER A 296 -24.01 -3.98 -3.47
C SER A 296 -24.08 -3.42 -4.90
N GLY A 297 -22.95 -3.46 -5.62
CA GLY A 297 -22.81 -2.92 -6.97
C GLY A 297 -21.64 -1.94 -7.08
N PRO A 298 -21.46 -1.30 -8.24
CA PRO A 298 -20.36 -0.37 -8.46
C PRO A 298 -20.35 0.75 -7.41
N ALA A 299 -19.20 0.97 -6.79
CA ALA A 299 -19.04 2.08 -5.87
C ALA A 299 -19.36 3.41 -6.60
N PRO A 300 -20.12 4.32 -5.98
CA PRO A 300 -20.42 5.61 -6.58
C PRO A 300 -19.15 6.47 -6.63
N GLY A 301 -18.90 7.13 -7.76
CA GLY A 301 -17.72 7.96 -7.95
C GLY A 301 -17.45 8.25 -9.43
N THR A 302 -16.31 8.85 -9.71
CA THR A 302 -15.89 9.22 -11.06
C THR A 302 -14.47 8.72 -11.35
N SER A 303 -14.18 8.47 -12.62
CA SER A 303 -12.84 8.05 -13.06
C SER A 303 -12.13 9.18 -13.78
N ILE A 304 -10.91 9.47 -13.36
CA ILE A 304 -10.03 10.42 -14.01
C ILE A 304 -9.01 9.64 -14.84
N PRO A 305 -8.95 9.84 -16.17
CA PRO A 305 -7.95 9.18 -17.01
C PRO A 305 -6.53 9.52 -16.59
N ILE A 306 -5.62 8.56 -16.71
CA ILE A 306 -4.23 8.73 -16.27
C ILE A 306 -3.49 9.88 -16.98
N ASP A 307 -3.89 10.22 -18.21
CA ASP A 307 -3.32 11.33 -18.97
C ASP A 307 -3.60 12.70 -18.35
N LYS A 308 -4.52 12.80 -17.37
CA LYS A 308 -4.77 14.01 -16.57
C LYS A 308 -3.84 14.14 -15.37
N PHE A 309 -2.95 13.18 -15.14
CA PHE A 309 -1.97 13.23 -14.05
C PHE A 309 -0.58 13.57 -14.58
N LEU A 310 0.18 14.32 -13.79
CA LEU A 310 1.63 14.21 -13.80
C LEU A 310 1.99 13.00 -12.94
N ILE A 311 2.78 12.08 -13.49
CA ILE A 311 3.40 11.00 -12.71
C ILE A 311 4.81 11.46 -12.40
N ALA A 312 5.02 11.93 -11.17
CA ALA A 312 6.30 12.43 -10.70
C ALA A 312 7.12 11.29 -10.08
N GLN A 313 8.42 11.35 -10.31
CA GLN A 313 9.42 10.43 -9.76
C GLN A 313 10.42 11.18 -8.87
N PRO A 314 11.11 10.48 -7.95
CA PRO A 314 12.21 11.08 -7.20
C PRO A 314 13.24 11.70 -8.14
N GLY A 315 13.56 12.98 -7.94
CA GLY A 315 14.46 13.76 -8.80
C GLY A 315 13.74 14.79 -9.68
N ASP A 316 12.43 14.65 -9.89
CA ASP A 316 11.64 15.71 -10.51
C ASP A 316 11.66 16.98 -9.65
N SER A 317 11.84 18.13 -10.29
CA SER A 317 11.86 19.40 -9.58
C SER A 317 10.47 19.79 -9.09
N VAL A 318 10.41 20.39 -7.90
CA VAL A 318 9.16 20.95 -7.36
C VAL A 318 8.54 22.01 -8.28
N ASP A 319 9.37 22.73 -9.05
CA ASP A 319 8.90 23.68 -10.07
C ASP A 319 8.14 23.00 -11.20
N ASN A 320 8.63 21.85 -11.70
CA ASN A 320 7.93 21.07 -12.72
C ASN A 320 6.61 20.51 -12.18
N ILE A 321 6.62 20.01 -10.94
CA ILE A 321 5.41 19.53 -10.25
C ILE A 321 4.38 20.67 -10.14
N ASN A 322 4.80 21.83 -9.63
CA ASN A 322 3.92 22.99 -9.46
C ASN A 322 3.42 23.53 -10.80
N LYS A 323 4.24 23.52 -11.86
CA LYS A 323 3.83 23.92 -13.22
C LYS A 323 2.76 22.98 -13.77
N ALA A 324 2.91 21.68 -13.57
CA ALA A 324 1.91 20.70 -14.01
C ALA A 324 0.57 20.89 -13.28
N LEU A 325 0.61 21.02 -11.95
CA LEU A 325 -0.57 21.31 -11.12
C LEU A 325 -1.26 22.61 -11.58
N GLY A 326 -0.49 23.68 -11.82
CA GLY A 326 -0.99 24.96 -12.33
C GLY A 326 -1.56 24.88 -13.75
N SER A 327 -1.14 23.91 -14.56
CA SER A 327 -1.67 23.66 -15.91
C SER A 327 -2.93 22.79 -15.94
N GLY A 328 -3.47 22.39 -14.79
CA GLY A 328 -4.69 21.59 -14.71
C GLY A 328 -4.46 20.09 -14.53
N LYS A 329 -3.23 19.63 -14.30
CA LYS A 329 -2.96 18.21 -13.99
C LYS A 329 -3.29 17.89 -12.53
N ASN A 330 -3.62 16.64 -12.27
CA ASN A 330 -3.51 16.00 -10.97
C ASN A 330 -2.09 15.46 -10.76
N LEU A 331 -1.79 14.88 -9.60
CA LEU A 331 -0.45 14.39 -9.27
C LEU A 331 -0.48 12.95 -8.78
N ILE A 332 0.40 12.12 -9.35
CA ILE A 332 0.80 10.84 -8.77
C ILE A 332 2.27 10.96 -8.36
N LEU A 333 2.58 10.65 -7.11
CA LEU A 333 3.94 10.54 -6.60
C LEU A 333 4.30 9.05 -6.52
N THR A 334 5.23 8.63 -7.35
CA THR A 334 5.72 7.24 -7.39
C THR A 334 6.62 6.93 -6.19
N PRO A 335 6.88 5.64 -5.87
CA PRO A 335 7.59 5.26 -4.65
C PRO A 335 9.02 5.81 -4.60
N GLY A 336 9.29 6.62 -3.58
CA GLY A 336 10.64 7.10 -3.26
C GLY A 336 10.66 8.28 -2.29
N VAL A 337 11.83 8.89 -2.13
CA VAL A 337 12.06 10.04 -1.24
C VAL A 337 12.25 11.30 -2.07
N TYR A 338 11.42 12.32 -1.82
CA TYR A 338 11.41 13.59 -2.51
C TYR A 338 11.98 14.67 -1.60
N HIS A 339 13.14 15.20 -1.97
CA HIS A 339 13.74 16.35 -1.29
C HIS A 339 13.24 17.65 -1.92
N LEU A 340 12.51 18.44 -1.13
CA LEU A 340 11.74 19.57 -1.60
C LEU A 340 12.38 20.89 -1.13
N ALA A 341 13.03 21.60 -2.06
CA ALA A 341 13.61 22.92 -1.82
C ALA A 341 12.54 24.02 -1.66
N ASP A 342 11.31 23.76 -2.10
CA ASP A 342 10.14 24.61 -1.99
C ASP A 342 8.88 23.73 -1.81
N SER A 343 7.73 24.32 -1.48
CA SER A 343 6.47 23.60 -1.28
C SER A 343 5.88 23.10 -2.61
N ILE A 344 5.31 21.89 -2.59
CA ILE A 344 4.29 21.50 -3.58
C ILE A 344 3.02 22.32 -3.30
N ARG A 345 2.47 23.00 -4.31
CA ARG A 345 1.35 23.94 -4.20
C ARG A 345 0.12 23.40 -4.92
N VAL A 346 -0.90 22.98 -4.18
CA VAL A 346 -2.14 22.42 -4.71
C VAL A 346 -3.25 23.47 -4.60
N THR A 347 -3.58 24.15 -5.71
CA THR A 347 -4.45 25.33 -5.67
C THR A 347 -5.79 25.19 -6.41
N ARG A 348 -5.96 24.15 -7.22
CA ARG A 348 -7.16 23.97 -8.04
C ARG A 348 -8.16 23.07 -7.30
N PRO A 349 -9.46 23.41 -7.25
CA PRO A 349 -10.50 22.50 -6.74
C PRO A 349 -10.42 21.11 -7.39
N ASP A 350 -10.88 20.10 -6.66
CA ASP A 350 -10.95 18.70 -7.11
C ASP A 350 -9.58 18.10 -7.51
N THR A 351 -8.47 18.72 -7.08
CA THR A 351 -7.14 18.17 -7.38
C THR A 351 -6.89 16.93 -6.53
N VAL A 352 -6.54 15.84 -7.21
CA VAL A 352 -6.10 14.60 -6.58
C VAL A 352 -4.57 14.55 -6.55
N VAL A 353 -4.02 14.31 -5.36
CA VAL A 353 -2.62 13.93 -5.15
C VAL A 353 -2.60 12.52 -4.56
N LEU A 354 -2.13 11.57 -5.35
CA LEU A 354 -2.07 10.15 -4.98
C LEU A 354 -0.61 9.72 -4.82
N GLY A 355 -0.27 9.16 -3.67
CA GLY A 355 1.01 8.51 -3.44
C GLY A 355 0.94 7.00 -3.64
N LEU A 356 1.95 6.43 -4.28
CA LEU A 356 2.14 4.98 -4.43
C LEU A 356 3.37 4.55 -3.63
N GLY A 357 3.24 3.53 -2.78
CA GLY A 357 4.39 2.98 -2.04
C GLY A 357 5.00 3.96 -1.03
N PHE A 358 4.19 4.75 -0.34
CA PHE A 358 4.66 5.68 0.72
C PHE A 358 5.71 6.70 0.23
N PRO A 359 5.45 7.47 -0.85
CA PRO A 359 6.34 8.54 -1.26
C PRO A 359 6.55 9.50 -0.08
N THR A 360 7.81 9.77 0.21
CA THR A 360 8.21 10.52 1.40
C THR A 360 8.65 11.92 1.01
N LEU A 361 7.94 12.93 1.49
CA LEU A 361 8.20 14.33 1.20
C LEU A 361 9.03 14.95 2.32
N ILE A 362 10.24 15.42 2.00
CA ILE A 362 11.19 16.02 2.95
C ILE A 362 11.48 17.46 2.52
N PRO A 363 11.01 18.48 3.25
CA PRO A 363 11.41 19.86 3.00
C PRO A 363 12.87 20.07 3.41
N THR A 364 13.64 20.81 2.61
CA THR A 364 15.08 20.98 2.85
C THR A 364 15.47 22.36 3.36
N SER A 365 14.59 23.36 3.23
CA SER A 365 14.93 24.77 3.45
C SER A 365 14.10 25.41 4.57
N GLY A 366 13.44 24.61 5.43
CA GLY A 366 12.48 25.10 6.43
C GLY A 366 11.12 25.51 5.84
N ASN A 367 10.91 25.26 4.55
CA ASN A 367 9.62 25.39 3.87
C ASN A 367 8.62 24.32 4.35
N ALA A 368 7.33 24.51 4.03
CA ALA A 368 6.38 23.41 4.08
C ALA A 368 6.70 22.41 2.96
N ALA A 369 6.38 21.13 3.17
CA ALA A 369 6.49 20.15 2.09
C ALA A 369 5.34 20.33 1.09
N MET A 370 4.14 20.63 1.58
CA MET A 370 2.97 20.88 0.74
C MET A 370 2.05 21.93 1.38
N THR A 371 1.50 22.79 0.53
CA THR A 371 0.44 23.74 0.90
C THR A 371 -0.69 23.65 -0.09
N THR A 372 -1.92 23.80 0.38
CA THR A 372 -3.08 23.91 -0.49
C THR A 372 -3.72 25.28 -0.41
N SER A 373 -4.50 25.66 -1.43
CA SER A 373 -5.49 26.74 -1.28
C SER A 373 -6.68 26.24 -0.48
N SER A 374 -7.55 27.17 -0.09
CA SER A 374 -8.89 26.87 0.39
C SER A 374 -9.84 26.56 -0.76
N ALA A 375 -9.62 25.39 -1.37
CA ALA A 375 -10.46 24.87 -2.44
C ALA A 375 -11.08 23.54 -2.00
N LYS A 376 -12.26 23.24 -2.55
CA LYS A 376 -13.05 22.05 -2.28
C LYS A 376 -12.53 20.83 -3.03
N GLY A 377 -12.96 19.68 -2.55
CA GLY A 377 -12.72 18.40 -3.20
C GLY A 377 -11.25 18.03 -3.33
N LEU A 378 -10.31 18.68 -2.62
CA LEU A 378 -8.90 18.32 -2.68
C LEU A 378 -8.70 16.97 -2.00
N LEU A 379 -8.10 16.01 -2.69
CA LEU A 379 -7.84 14.69 -2.14
C LEU A 379 -6.36 14.41 -2.08
N LEU A 380 -5.80 14.31 -0.87
CA LEU A 380 -4.42 13.90 -0.64
C LEU A 380 -4.43 12.49 -0.05
N SER A 381 -3.83 11.53 -0.76
CA SER A 381 -3.89 10.11 -0.40
C SER A 381 -2.53 9.44 -0.42
N GLY A 382 -2.18 8.69 0.63
CA GLY A 382 -1.01 7.80 0.67
C GLY A 382 0.34 8.53 0.71
N LEU A 383 0.47 9.58 1.52
CA LEU A 383 1.67 10.43 1.58
C LEU A 383 2.35 10.36 2.95
N LEU A 384 3.68 10.25 2.97
CA LEU A 384 4.47 10.39 4.20
C LEU A 384 5.21 11.73 4.19
N PHE A 385 4.86 12.61 5.12
CA PHE A 385 5.56 13.86 5.36
C PHE A 385 6.64 13.63 6.41
N GLN A 386 7.91 13.84 6.06
CA GLN A 386 9.02 13.71 6.98
C GLN A 386 9.70 15.07 7.17
N ALA A 387 9.87 15.48 8.42
CA ALA A 387 10.57 16.71 8.75
C ALA A 387 12.04 16.65 8.35
N GLY A 388 12.54 17.73 7.75
CA GLY A 388 13.97 17.94 7.49
C GLY A 388 14.73 18.45 8.71
N ALA A 389 16.05 18.57 8.58
CA ALA A 389 16.92 19.03 9.66
C ALA A 389 16.72 20.51 10.01
N VAL A 390 16.34 21.33 9.03
CA VAL A 390 15.93 22.73 9.20
C VAL A 390 14.47 22.73 9.65
N ASN A 391 14.15 23.49 10.69
CA ASN A 391 12.79 23.55 11.22
C ASN A 391 11.81 24.12 10.18
N SER A 392 10.78 23.34 9.84
CA SER A 392 9.62 23.85 9.11
C SER A 392 8.56 24.36 10.08
N ASP A 393 7.96 25.53 9.81
CA ASP A 393 6.85 26.01 10.62
C ASP A 393 5.64 25.06 10.54
N VAL A 394 5.39 24.52 9.35
CA VAL A 394 4.38 23.48 9.10
C VAL A 394 4.89 22.48 8.05
N LEU A 395 4.53 21.19 8.14
CA LEU A 395 4.84 20.22 7.08
C LEU A 395 3.76 20.18 5.99
N LEU A 396 2.49 20.06 6.39
CA LEU A 396 1.32 20.16 5.51
C LEU A 396 0.35 21.22 6.01
N ARG A 397 -0.01 22.15 5.13
CA ARG A 397 -1.12 23.09 5.36
C ARG A 397 -2.25 22.80 4.37
N LEU A 398 -3.40 22.38 4.90
CA LEU A 398 -4.64 22.19 4.14
C LEU A 398 -5.52 23.44 4.33
N GLY A 399 -5.63 24.26 3.28
CA GLY A 399 -6.30 25.57 3.28
C GLY A 399 -5.30 26.75 3.31
N GLY A 400 -5.74 27.91 2.84
CA GLY A 400 -4.94 29.14 2.80
C GLY A 400 -4.70 29.79 4.17
N ASP A 401 -3.93 30.88 4.18
CA ASP A 401 -3.73 31.71 5.37
C ASP A 401 -4.94 32.63 5.58
N GLY A 402 -5.79 32.29 6.54
CA GLY A 402 -7.05 32.97 6.83
C GLY A 402 -8.25 32.03 6.76
N SER A 403 -9.29 32.31 7.55
CA SER A 403 -10.52 31.49 7.68
C SER A 403 -11.43 31.51 6.45
N GLN A 404 -10.89 31.75 5.25
CA GLN A 404 -11.66 31.67 4.02
C GLN A 404 -11.59 30.23 3.58
N SER A 405 -12.56 29.41 3.98
CA SER A 405 -12.84 28.13 3.31
C SER A 405 -13.92 28.38 2.24
N ASP A 406 -14.07 27.47 1.27
CA ASP A 406 -15.20 27.52 0.35
C ASP A 406 -16.47 26.86 0.91
N HIS A 407 -16.43 26.42 2.19
CA HIS A 407 -17.53 25.93 3.01
C HIS A 407 -18.42 24.86 2.34
N ASP A 408 -17.91 24.13 1.34
CA ASP A 408 -18.74 23.21 0.56
C ASP A 408 -18.81 21.83 1.24
N ALA A 409 -19.73 21.71 2.20
CA ALA A 409 -19.99 20.45 2.91
C ALA A 409 -20.41 19.28 1.99
N SER A 410 -20.78 19.56 0.73
CA SER A 410 -21.13 18.53 -0.25
C SER A 410 -19.91 17.96 -1.00
N ASP A 411 -18.76 18.64 -0.93
CA ASP A 411 -17.51 18.21 -1.57
C ASP A 411 -16.28 18.59 -0.70
N PRO A 412 -16.18 18.03 0.51
CA PRO A 412 -15.08 18.33 1.41
C PRO A 412 -13.74 17.84 0.83
N SER A 413 -12.70 18.59 1.14
CA SER A 413 -11.32 18.12 1.00
C SER A 413 -11.05 16.96 1.98
N GLY A 414 -10.22 16.00 1.57
CA GLY A 414 -9.95 14.78 2.30
C GLY A 414 -8.46 14.42 2.39
N LEU A 415 -8.04 13.98 3.57
CA LEU A 415 -6.72 13.39 3.81
C LEU A 415 -6.89 11.89 4.10
N TYR A 416 -6.21 11.06 3.32
CA TYR A 416 -6.28 9.60 3.43
C TYR A 416 -4.87 9.05 3.55
N ASP A 417 -4.59 8.28 4.60
CA ASP A 417 -3.27 7.65 4.76
C ASP A 417 -2.12 8.66 4.62
N VAL A 418 -2.33 9.84 5.22
CA VAL A 418 -1.36 10.92 5.32
C VAL A 418 -0.67 10.81 6.67
N PHE A 419 0.63 10.60 6.63
CA PHE A 419 1.44 10.29 7.80
C PHE A 419 2.48 11.37 8.02
N PHE A 420 2.88 11.57 9.28
CA PHE A 420 3.91 12.54 9.65
C PHE A 420 4.99 11.86 10.47
N ARG A 421 6.25 12.11 10.13
CA ARG A 421 7.42 11.65 10.87
C ARG A 421 8.36 12.81 11.19
N ILE A 422 8.71 12.96 12.47
CA ILE A 422 9.64 13.97 12.97
C ILE A 422 10.73 13.24 13.77
N GLY A 423 11.94 13.16 13.21
CA GLY A 423 13.01 12.33 13.80
C GLY A 423 12.98 10.87 13.35
N GLY A 424 13.71 10.01 14.05
CA GLY A 424 13.88 8.59 13.72
C GLY A 424 14.97 8.38 12.67
N ALA A 425 14.59 8.39 11.39
CA ALA A 425 15.52 8.14 10.28
C ALA A 425 16.67 9.17 10.16
N ALA A 426 16.42 10.41 10.57
CA ALA A 426 17.37 11.52 10.59
C ALA A 426 16.90 12.58 11.59
N VAL A 427 17.71 13.62 11.83
CA VAL A 427 17.24 14.81 12.54
C VAL A 427 16.09 15.44 11.77
N GLY A 428 14.93 15.57 12.42
CA GLY A 428 13.74 16.20 11.86
C GLY A 428 13.17 17.22 12.84
N LYS A 429 12.80 18.40 12.34
CA LYS A 429 12.22 19.47 13.16
C LYS A 429 11.03 20.11 12.43
N ALA A 430 9.91 20.21 13.12
CA ALA A 430 8.77 21.01 12.68
C ALA A 430 8.06 21.60 13.90
N THR A 431 7.58 22.84 13.78
CA THR A 431 6.75 23.48 14.81
C THR A 431 5.37 22.83 14.85
N THR A 432 4.75 22.64 13.68
CA THR A 432 3.46 21.98 13.51
C THR A 432 3.53 20.95 12.39
N ALA A 433 2.97 19.76 12.57
CA ALA A 433 2.96 18.75 11.50
C ALA A 433 1.88 19.07 10.45
N LEU A 434 0.66 19.28 10.91
CA LEU A 434 -0.52 19.51 10.08
C LEU A 434 -1.30 20.72 10.59
N ILE A 435 -1.62 21.65 9.69
CA ILE A 435 -2.64 22.68 9.90
C ILE A 435 -3.81 22.37 8.96
N VAL A 436 -5.01 22.27 9.52
CA VAL A 436 -6.27 22.17 8.77
C VAL A 436 -7.04 23.46 8.98
N ASN A 437 -7.03 24.33 7.97
CA ASN A 437 -7.79 25.58 7.93
C ASN A 437 -9.06 25.45 7.07
N SER A 438 -9.11 24.47 6.17
CA SER A 438 -10.32 24.16 5.39
C SER A 438 -11.37 23.57 6.32
N ASP A 439 -12.56 24.17 6.33
CA ASP A 439 -13.73 23.65 7.07
C ASP A 439 -14.34 22.42 6.40
#